data_AF-A0A2H2ZM37-F1
#
_entry.id   AF-A0A2H2ZM37-F1
#
_cell.length_a   1.000
_cell.length_b   1.000
_cell.length_c   1.000
_cell.angle_alpha   90.00
_cell.angle_beta   90.00
_cell.angle_gamma   90.00
#
_symmetry.space_group_name_H-M   'P 1'
#
loop_
_entity.id
_entity.type
_entity.pdbx_description
1 polymer ?
#
loop_
_entity_poly.entity_id
_entity_poly.type
_entity_poly.pdbx_seq_one_letter_code
_entity_poly.pdbx_strand_id
1 'polypeptide(L)'
;MRTARSVEEFDPFFIPDTSGSGSGSGTWHEISSLPVTDPKVSSVEASLRDLDQWESDWLAWHRDHTAPEFHAEYVAYGDLSDEDRPYADEPKEDGSWEEDSDTEFLIRCCGDDRPLRKRGLKIKVIPSAGNDYVTVRDYVSESQPYIRGS
;
A
#
# COMPACT_ATOMS: atom_id res chain seq x y z
N MET A 1 -19.43 7.58 12.51
CA MET A 1 -18.28 8.51 12.54
C MET A 1 -17.08 7.74 13.06
N ARG A 2 -16.13 7.37 12.19
CA ARG A 2 -14.83 6.86 12.62
C ARG A 2 -13.97 8.08 12.94
N THR A 3 -13.63 8.28 14.21
CA THR A 3 -12.62 9.26 14.60
C THR A 3 -11.32 8.88 13.90
N ALA A 4 -10.71 9.83 13.18
CA ALA A 4 -9.37 9.67 12.66
C ALA A 4 -8.43 9.44 13.85
N ARG A 5 -8.00 8.19 14.05
CA ARG A 5 -6.96 7.89 15.04
C ARG A 5 -5.68 8.57 14.55
N SER A 6 -5.02 9.30 15.43
CA SER A 6 -3.80 10.04 15.10
C SER A 6 -2.75 9.07 14.54
N VAL A 7 -2.00 9.51 13.53
CA VAL A 7 -0.85 8.79 12.96
C VAL A 7 0.16 8.37 14.06
N GLU A 8 0.21 9.14 15.16
CA GLU A 8 1.08 8.92 16.31
C GLU A 8 0.63 7.76 17.22
N GLU A 9 -0.66 7.40 17.24
CA GLU A 9 -1.22 6.37 18.14
C GLU A 9 -0.74 4.95 17.78
N PHE A 10 -0.18 4.77 16.60
CA PHE A 10 0.28 3.47 16.11
C PHE A 10 1.68 3.50 15.51
N ASP A 11 2.51 4.50 15.81
CA ASP A 11 3.91 4.42 15.40
C ASP A 11 4.63 3.38 16.29
N PRO A 12 5.25 2.34 15.72
CA PRO A 12 5.89 1.27 16.50
C PRO A 12 7.01 1.77 17.41
N PHE A 13 7.53 2.98 17.18
CA PHE A 13 8.57 3.59 18.01
C PHE A 13 8.05 4.63 18.99
N PHE A 14 6.76 4.96 18.97
CA PHE A 14 6.17 5.91 19.89
C PHE A 14 5.59 5.20 21.12
N ILE A 15 6.03 5.63 22.30
CA ILE A 15 5.53 5.15 23.58
C ILE A 15 4.65 6.26 24.17
N PRO A 16 3.32 6.15 24.14
CA PRO A 16 2.43 7.16 24.69
C PRO A 16 2.51 7.21 26.23
N ASP A 17 2.43 8.40 26.81
CA ASP A 17 2.37 8.55 28.26
C ASP A 17 1.00 8.05 28.77
N THR A 18 1.00 7.14 29.75
CA THR A 18 -0.24 6.52 30.27
C THR A 18 -1.09 7.44 31.16
N SER A 19 -0.74 8.71 31.33
CA SER A 19 -1.57 9.64 32.10
C SER A 19 -2.77 10.07 31.26
N GLY A 20 -3.97 9.59 31.61
CA GLY A 20 -5.24 9.71 30.87
C GLY A 20 -5.81 11.12 30.67
N SER A 21 -4.97 12.09 30.32
CA SER A 21 -5.34 13.40 29.80
C SER A 21 -4.89 13.44 28.35
N GLY A 22 -5.82 13.57 27.40
CA GLY A 22 -5.62 13.48 25.95
C GLY A 22 -4.74 14.55 25.30
N SER A 23 -3.58 14.85 25.87
CA SER A 23 -2.44 15.43 25.15
C SER A 23 -1.60 14.28 24.63
N GLY A 24 -1.27 14.28 23.34
CA GLY A 24 -0.40 13.29 22.71
C GLY A 24 1.06 13.40 23.15
N SER A 25 1.33 13.48 24.45
CA SER A 25 2.69 13.39 24.99
C SER A 25 3.12 11.93 25.06
N GLY A 26 4.33 11.67 24.63
CA GLY A 26 4.94 10.34 24.65
C GLY A 26 6.41 10.44 24.26
N THR A 27 7.12 9.33 24.42
CA THR A 27 8.55 9.24 24.17
C THR A 27 8.83 8.40 22.94
N TRP A 28 9.72 8.88 22.08
CA TRP A 28 10.20 8.14 20.91
C TRP A 28 11.36 7.22 21.29
N HIS A 29 11.35 5.99 20.79
CA HIS A 29 12.45 5.05 20.96
C HIS A 29 13.72 5.55 20.25
N GLU A 30 14.90 5.38 20.84
CA GLU A 30 16.18 5.93 20.31
C GLU A 30 16.49 5.49 18.87
N ILE A 31 16.17 4.23 18.54
CA ILE A 31 16.31 3.67 17.18
C ILE A 31 15.60 4.52 16.12
N SER A 32 14.50 5.18 16.46
CA SER A 32 13.72 5.99 15.51
C SER A 32 14.53 7.16 14.93
N SER A 33 15.53 7.67 15.66
CA SER A 33 16.40 8.77 15.25
C SER A 33 17.67 8.32 14.52
N LEU A 34 17.91 7.01 14.41
CA LEU A 34 19.08 6.48 13.72
C LEU A 34 18.93 6.64 12.21
N PRO A 35 20.03 6.86 11.47
CA PRO A 35 19.99 6.87 10.01
C PRO A 35 19.61 5.49 9.47
N VAL A 36 18.83 5.47 8.39
CA VAL A 36 18.42 4.21 7.75
C VAL A 36 19.53 3.56 6.90
N THR A 37 20.56 4.34 6.52
CA THR A 37 21.73 3.87 5.77
C THR A 37 23.05 4.35 6.37
N ASP A 38 24.13 3.64 6.05
CA ASP A 38 25.51 4.09 6.24
C ASP A 38 26.27 3.96 4.90
N PRO A 39 26.72 5.07 4.27
CA PRO A 39 26.64 6.46 4.73
C PRO A 39 25.21 7.02 4.74
N LYS A 40 25.03 8.11 5.50
CA LYS A 40 23.74 8.83 5.61
C LYS A 40 23.33 9.42 4.24
N VAL A 41 22.04 9.32 3.91
CA VAL A 41 21.47 9.86 2.66
C VAL A 41 20.31 10.83 2.95
N SER A 42 20.13 11.81 2.06
CA SER A 42 19.07 12.83 2.15
C SER A 42 17.76 12.43 1.48
N SER A 43 17.68 11.26 0.84
CA SER A 43 16.44 10.68 0.33
C SER A 43 16.62 9.19 0.06
N VAL A 44 15.53 8.43 0.18
CA VAL A 44 15.46 7.01 -0.18
C VAL A 44 14.26 6.80 -1.11
N GLU A 45 14.46 6.06 -2.20
CA GLU A 45 13.36 5.48 -2.97
C GLU A 45 13.21 4.01 -2.55
N ALA A 46 12.08 3.68 -1.93
CA ALA A 46 11.83 2.34 -1.41
C ALA A 46 10.78 1.61 -2.24
N SER A 47 11.13 0.41 -2.71
CA SER A 47 10.16 -0.58 -3.19
C SER A 47 9.58 -1.33 -2.01
N LEU A 48 8.26 -1.45 -1.93
CA LEU A 48 7.59 -2.19 -0.87
C LEU A 48 7.00 -3.48 -1.43
N ARG A 49 7.40 -4.61 -0.84
CA ARG A 49 6.87 -5.92 -1.23
C ARG A 49 5.36 -5.98 -1.10
N ASP A 50 4.80 -5.37 -0.07
CA ASP A 50 3.35 -5.36 0.15
C ASP A 50 2.62 -4.67 -1.00
N LEU A 51 3.17 -3.58 -1.55
CA LEU A 51 2.61 -2.93 -2.76
C LEU A 51 2.72 -3.83 -3.99
N ASP A 52 3.84 -4.55 -4.15
CA ASP A 52 4.05 -5.46 -5.27
C ASP A 52 3.11 -6.67 -5.25
N GLN A 53 2.75 -7.13 -4.06
CA GLN A 53 1.99 -8.35 -3.84
C GLN A 53 0.49 -8.09 -3.62
N TRP A 54 0.10 -6.85 -3.29
CA TRP A 54 -1.25 -6.47 -2.86
C TRP A 54 -2.36 -7.00 -3.77
N GLU A 55 -2.25 -6.79 -5.08
CA GLU A 55 -3.27 -7.21 -6.04
C GLU A 55 -3.41 -8.73 -6.10
N SER A 56 -2.27 -9.44 -6.11
CA SER A 56 -2.25 -10.90 -6.15
C SER A 56 -2.80 -11.50 -4.86
N ASP A 57 -2.48 -10.94 -3.70
CA ASP A 57 -3.00 -11.39 -2.43
C ASP A 57 -4.50 -11.11 -2.36
N TRP A 58 -4.93 -9.89 -2.70
CA TRP A 58 -6.35 -9.55 -2.78
C TRP A 58 -7.10 -10.55 -3.65
N LEU A 59 -6.62 -10.86 -4.85
CA LEU A 59 -7.28 -11.82 -5.73
C LEU A 59 -7.29 -13.24 -5.14
N ALA A 60 -6.20 -13.69 -4.52
CA ALA A 60 -6.12 -15.01 -3.91
C ALA A 60 -7.14 -15.18 -2.77
N TRP A 61 -7.38 -14.12 -1.98
CA TRP A 61 -8.37 -14.12 -0.92
C TRP A 61 -9.82 -14.00 -1.43
N HIS A 62 -10.05 -13.30 -2.55
CA HIS A 62 -11.40 -12.94 -2.99
C HIS A 62 -11.95 -13.77 -4.15
N ARG A 63 -11.12 -14.49 -4.92
CA ARG A 63 -11.56 -15.22 -6.13
C ARG A 63 -12.64 -16.27 -5.90
N ASP A 64 -12.72 -16.83 -4.70
CA ASP A 64 -13.63 -17.92 -4.36
C ASP A 64 -14.93 -17.40 -3.69
N HIS A 65 -15.08 -16.07 -3.56
CA HIS A 65 -16.28 -15.44 -3.03
C HIS A 65 -17.38 -15.33 -4.09
N THR A 66 -18.16 -16.38 -4.24
CA THR A 66 -19.26 -16.45 -5.23
C THR A 66 -20.63 -16.08 -4.67
N ALA A 67 -20.75 -15.92 -3.34
CA ALA A 67 -22.04 -15.70 -2.70
C ALA A 67 -22.44 -14.21 -2.71
N PRO A 68 -23.74 -13.86 -2.79
CA PRO A 68 -24.20 -12.48 -2.96
C PRO A 68 -23.77 -11.51 -1.84
N GLU A 69 -23.56 -12.00 -0.62
CA GLU A 69 -23.12 -11.20 0.53
C GLU A 69 -21.72 -10.60 0.37
N PHE A 70 -20.90 -11.15 -0.51
CA PHE A 70 -19.56 -10.63 -0.79
C PHE A 70 -19.59 -9.49 -1.80
N HIS A 71 -20.72 -9.21 -2.44
CA HIS A 71 -20.88 -8.11 -3.40
C HIS A 71 -19.76 -8.09 -4.45
N ALA A 72 -19.43 -9.26 -5.00
CA ALA A 72 -18.40 -9.39 -6.03
C ALA A 72 -18.88 -8.75 -7.35
N GLU A 73 -18.05 -7.89 -7.94
CA GLU A 73 -18.33 -7.24 -9.22
C GLU A 73 -17.27 -7.63 -10.25
N TYR A 74 -17.74 -8.03 -11.42
CA TYR A 74 -16.93 -8.47 -12.55
C TYR A 74 -17.18 -7.59 -13.77
N VAL A 75 -16.14 -7.43 -14.58
CA VAL A 75 -16.18 -6.77 -15.89
C VAL A 75 -15.49 -7.67 -16.91
N ALA A 76 -15.93 -7.65 -18.16
CA ALA A 76 -15.23 -8.37 -19.22
C ALA A 76 -13.83 -7.77 -19.42
N TYR A 77 -12.83 -8.62 -19.64
CA TYR A 77 -11.45 -8.17 -19.84
C TYR A 77 -11.32 -7.14 -20.97
N GLY A 78 -12.06 -7.31 -22.06
CA GLY A 78 -12.10 -6.38 -23.19
C GLY A 78 -12.61 -4.99 -22.83
N ASP A 79 -13.45 -4.88 -21.81
CA ASP A 79 -14.04 -3.61 -21.34
C ASP A 79 -13.12 -2.87 -20.34
N LEU A 80 -12.01 -3.49 -19.90
CA LEU A 80 -11.01 -2.81 -19.09
C LEU A 80 -10.28 -1.74 -19.89
N SER A 81 -9.98 -0.61 -19.23
CA SER A 81 -9.08 0.39 -19.79
C SER A 81 -7.68 -0.21 -20.00
N ASP A 82 -6.93 0.30 -20.98
CA ASP A 82 -5.56 -0.16 -21.22
C ASP A 82 -4.67 0.01 -19.97
N GLU A 83 -4.94 1.00 -19.11
CA GLU A 83 -4.18 1.20 -17.87
C GLU A 83 -4.48 0.14 -16.79
N ASP A 84 -5.68 -0.42 -16.79
CA ASP A 84 -6.15 -1.35 -15.75
C ASP A 84 -5.93 -2.82 -16.14
N ARG A 85 -5.53 -3.08 -17.39
CA ARG A 85 -5.19 -4.42 -17.86
C ARG A 85 -3.88 -4.89 -17.21
N PRO A 86 -3.87 -6.01 -16.46
CA PRO A 86 -2.66 -6.51 -15.78
C PRO A 86 -1.49 -6.84 -16.71
N TYR A 87 -1.74 -7.00 -18.01
CA TYR A 87 -0.76 -7.32 -19.04
C TYR A 87 -0.46 -6.13 -19.98
N ALA A 88 -0.92 -4.92 -19.65
CA ALA A 88 -0.74 -3.73 -20.48
C ALA A 88 0.73 -3.39 -20.77
N ASP A 89 1.65 -3.82 -19.91
CA ASP A 89 3.08 -3.57 -20.08
C ASP A 89 3.73 -4.44 -21.18
N GLU A 90 3.13 -5.58 -21.55
CA GLU A 90 3.67 -6.48 -22.58
C GLU A 90 2.59 -6.89 -23.59
N PRO A 91 2.47 -6.21 -24.76
CA PRO A 91 1.63 -6.66 -25.87
C PRO A 91 1.98 -8.10 -26.26
N LYS A 92 0.98 -8.98 -26.35
CA LYS A 92 1.13 -10.23 -27.13
C LYS A 92 1.54 -9.84 -28.55
N GLU A 93 2.60 -10.45 -29.07
CA GLU A 93 3.26 -10.09 -30.36
C GLU A 93 2.31 -10.15 -31.57
N ASP A 94 1.19 -10.88 -31.45
CA ASP A 94 0.17 -11.07 -32.48
C ASP A 94 -1.01 -10.08 -32.40
N GLY A 95 -1.07 -9.22 -31.38
CA GLY A 95 -2.19 -8.29 -31.16
C GLY A 95 -3.51 -8.98 -30.75
N SER A 96 -3.48 -10.28 -30.42
CA SER A 96 -4.65 -11.07 -30.02
C SER A 96 -4.94 -10.90 -28.52
N TRP A 97 -5.40 -9.72 -28.15
CA TRP A 97 -6.05 -9.51 -26.84
C TRP A 97 -7.55 -9.87 -26.88
N GLU A 98 -8.11 -10.04 -28.08
CA GLU A 98 -9.52 -10.34 -28.35
C GLU A 98 -9.91 -11.78 -28.00
N GLU A 99 -8.96 -12.73 -27.96
CA GLU A 99 -9.26 -14.13 -27.66
C GLU A 99 -9.75 -14.33 -26.22
N ASP A 100 -9.32 -13.46 -25.30
CA ASP A 100 -9.66 -13.52 -23.88
C ASP A 100 -10.58 -12.35 -23.47
N SER A 101 -11.13 -11.58 -24.41
CA SER A 101 -11.93 -10.37 -24.12
C SER A 101 -13.12 -10.63 -23.22
N ASP A 102 -13.75 -11.81 -23.39
CA ASP A 102 -14.93 -12.23 -22.64
C ASP A 102 -14.59 -12.79 -21.25
N THR A 103 -13.30 -12.88 -20.90
CA THR A 103 -12.87 -13.39 -19.59
C THR A 103 -13.33 -12.45 -18.49
N GLU A 104 -14.03 -12.98 -17.49
CA GLU A 104 -14.48 -12.20 -16.34
C GLU A 104 -13.29 -11.76 -15.48
N PHE A 105 -13.21 -10.46 -15.23
CA PHE A 105 -12.20 -9.85 -14.40
C PHE A 105 -12.83 -9.29 -13.13
N LEU A 106 -12.47 -9.84 -11.98
CA LEU A 106 -12.94 -9.40 -10.67
C LEU A 106 -12.34 -8.03 -10.33
N ILE A 107 -13.19 -7.01 -10.14
CA ILE A 107 -12.79 -5.62 -9.86
C ILE A 107 -13.12 -5.15 -8.44
N ARG A 108 -14.08 -5.79 -7.78
CA ARG A 108 -14.51 -5.43 -6.43
C ARG A 108 -15.06 -6.65 -5.69
N CYS A 109 -14.82 -6.73 -4.39
CA CYS A 109 -15.33 -7.79 -3.53
C CYS A 109 -15.23 -7.36 -2.06
N CYS A 110 -16.09 -7.86 -1.18
CA CYS A 110 -16.12 -7.54 0.26
C CYS A 110 -16.28 -6.05 0.58
N GLY A 111 -16.73 -5.24 -0.38
CA GLY A 111 -16.80 -3.79 -0.25
C GLY A 111 -15.49 -3.05 -0.52
N ASP A 112 -14.45 -3.76 -0.95
CA ASP A 112 -13.14 -3.23 -1.32
C ASP A 112 -12.89 -3.37 -2.83
N ASP A 113 -12.29 -2.34 -3.42
CA ASP A 113 -11.87 -2.37 -4.82
C ASP A 113 -10.58 -3.17 -4.97
N ARG A 114 -10.43 -3.87 -6.08
CA ARG A 114 -9.19 -4.55 -6.43
C ARG A 114 -8.07 -3.51 -6.55
N PRO A 115 -6.94 -3.68 -5.84
CA PRO A 115 -5.89 -2.67 -5.78
C PRO A 115 -5.00 -2.75 -7.03
N LEU A 116 -5.50 -2.22 -8.15
CA LEU A 116 -4.78 -2.17 -9.41
C LEU A 116 -3.60 -1.19 -9.35
N ARG A 117 -2.58 -1.46 -10.18
CA ARG A 117 -1.43 -0.56 -10.43
C ARG A 117 -0.62 -0.21 -9.17
N LYS A 118 -0.52 -1.15 -8.22
CA LYS A 118 0.31 -1.00 -7.01
C LYS A 118 1.72 -1.57 -7.18
N ARG A 119 1.87 -2.53 -8.08
CA ARG A 119 3.16 -3.15 -8.39
C ARG A 119 4.14 -2.16 -9.01
N GLY A 120 5.40 -2.24 -8.57
CA GLY A 120 6.48 -1.38 -9.04
C GLY A 120 6.43 0.05 -8.49
N LEU A 121 5.41 0.43 -7.71
CA LEU A 121 5.36 1.73 -7.06
C LEU A 121 6.51 1.83 -6.05
N LYS A 122 7.21 2.95 -6.14
CA LYS A 122 8.25 3.33 -5.18
C LYS A 122 7.75 4.49 -4.36
N ILE A 123 7.96 4.42 -3.05
CA ILE A 123 7.72 5.54 -2.15
C ILE A 123 9.02 6.33 -2.00
N LYS A 124 8.90 7.66 -2.03
CA LYS A 124 10.03 8.55 -1.80
C LYS A 124 10.00 9.01 -0.35
N VAL A 125 11.02 8.63 0.41
CA VAL A 125 11.21 9.05 1.79
C VAL A 125 12.19 10.22 1.81
N ILE A 126 11.81 11.28 2.52
CA ILE A 126 12.65 12.46 2.78
C ILE A 126 12.78 12.69 4.29
N PRO A 127 13.88 13.31 4.74
CA PRO A 127 14.09 13.61 6.15
C PRO A 127 12.98 14.52 6.70
N SER A 128 12.55 14.25 7.93
CA SER A 128 11.72 15.19 8.69
C SER A 128 12.42 16.54 8.85
N ALA A 129 11.63 17.61 9.01
CA ALA A 129 12.14 18.96 9.20
C ALA A 129 13.15 19.03 10.37
N GLY A 130 14.34 19.58 10.09
CA GLY A 130 15.43 19.70 11.06
C GLY A 130 16.47 18.58 10.99
N ASN A 131 16.25 17.55 10.16
CA ASN A 131 17.24 16.51 9.87
C ASN A 131 17.82 16.66 8.46
N ASP A 132 19.10 16.35 8.31
CA ASP A 132 19.80 16.34 7.00
C ASP A 132 19.81 14.95 6.34
N TYR A 133 19.30 13.93 7.03
CA TYR A 133 19.33 12.54 6.60
C TYR A 133 18.06 11.78 6.97
N VAL A 134 17.75 10.75 6.20
CA VAL A 134 16.57 9.91 6.41
C VAL A 134 16.78 9.04 7.65
N THR A 135 15.85 9.14 8.59
CA THR A 135 15.83 8.35 9.82
C THR A 135 14.98 7.08 9.67
N VAL A 136 15.12 6.14 10.60
CA VAL A 136 14.24 4.97 10.71
C VAL A 136 12.78 5.40 10.85
N ARG A 137 12.51 6.46 11.63
CA ARG A 137 11.17 7.03 11.78
C ARG A 137 10.60 7.48 10.44
N ASP A 138 11.35 8.29 9.69
CA ASP A 138 10.91 8.80 8.39
C ASP A 138 10.52 7.64 7.46
N TYR A 139 11.36 6.60 7.39
CA TYR A 139 11.09 5.43 6.55
C TYR A 139 9.84 4.66 6.98
N VAL A 140 9.68 4.40 8.29
CA VAL A 140 8.55 3.61 8.80
C VAL A 140 7.25 4.37 8.71
N SER A 141 7.23 5.66 9.06
CA SER A 141 6.02 6.48 8.96
C SER A 141 5.51 6.57 7.50
N GLU A 142 6.41 6.62 6.51
CA GLU A 142 6.04 6.64 5.09
C GLU A 142 5.60 5.26 4.55
N SER A 143 6.17 4.16 5.05
CA SER A 143 5.83 2.80 4.59
C SER A 143 4.59 2.20 5.28
N GLN A 144 4.31 2.60 6.51
CA GLN A 144 3.25 2.04 7.35
C GLN A 144 1.83 2.08 6.74
N PRO A 145 1.39 3.13 6.01
CA PRO A 145 0.07 3.14 5.38
C PRO A 145 -0.13 1.99 4.38
N TYR A 146 0.94 1.54 3.73
CA TYR A 146 0.88 0.48 2.73
C TYR A 146 0.96 -0.92 3.34
N ILE A 147 1.72 -1.07 4.43
CA ILE A 147 1.82 -2.34 5.18
C ILE A 147 0.51 -2.66 5.91
N ARG A 148 -0.27 -1.63 6.28
CA ARG A 148 -1.54 -1.82 7.01
C ARG A 148 -2.79 -1.76 6.14
N GLY A 149 -2.65 -1.25 4.93
CA GLY A 149 -3.73 -1.18 3.94
C GLY A 149 -3.82 -2.42 3.05
N SER A 150 -2.81 -3.30 3.08
CA SER A 150 -2.76 -4.56 2.34
C SER A 150 -3.57 -5.68 2.98
#